data_AF-A0A175VNC1-F1
#
_entry.id   AF-A0A175VNC1-F1
#
_cell.length_a   1.000
_cell.length_b   1.000
_cell.length_c   1.000
_cell.angle_alpha   90.00
_cell.angle_beta   90.00
_cell.angle_gamma   90.00
#
_symmetry.space_group_name_H-M   'P 1'
#
loop_
_entity.id
_entity.type
_entity.pdbx_description
1 polymer ?
#
loop_
_entity_poly.entity_id
_entity_poly.type
_entity_poly.pdbx_seq_one_letter_code
_entity_poly.pdbx_strand_id
1 'polypeptide(L)'
;MLTWPSTQVLNIAQKQVLSKLPVVESAAFDSHANEHDARCHPDTRVALREDIVRWAEDPQGECIFWLNGMAGTGKSTISRTIAQSFALQGNLGGSFFFKRGERDRGGAARLFTTIAAQLVAKEPDLAVHVQAAIDNDPAVASKALRDQFEHLILTPLGRLKECIGSVKRIVLVIDALDECEQDDDIKAIIHLLSRAKTLRSVWLRAFVTSRPELPIRLGFSRIRGEYQDLVLHDIPKPIIEYDIAAFLNFRLAEIRDNYNKLSHDEQQLPSGWPGPLAIQALVQMAVPLFIFAATVCRFIEDPGWPDPATQLAKVLEYQSMTQQSEIDKLDATYRPVLDRLLTCSETVKRSLLDEFRTVVGSIVLLAEPLSIRSLARLLHIHENVVVCRLRPLHSVLNVPASVESPVRMFHLSFRDFLIDPAKCETNPFWVDEKASHEKIAASCIKLLDSHLKEDICNLRMPGTPHKGVEPAVINSHFPAEVQYACRYWVYHLQQSYARITEIHPIFSFLKRHLLHWLEALSLLGKVSEGIAMLRSLQALIS
;
A
#
# COMPACT_ATOMS: atom_id res chain seq x y z
N MET A 1 -34.09 0.78 27.56
CA MET A 1 -34.16 0.66 26.09
C MET A 1 -32.73 0.63 25.57
N LEU A 2 -32.31 -0.49 24.99
CA LEU A 2 -31.03 -0.60 24.28
C LEU A 2 -31.11 0.28 23.02
N THR A 3 -30.45 1.43 23.03
CA THR A 3 -30.32 2.28 21.85
C THR A 3 -29.27 1.67 20.93
N TRP A 4 -29.69 0.86 19.97
CA TRP A 4 -28.86 0.55 18.81
C TRP A 4 -28.54 1.86 18.06
N PRO A 5 -27.31 2.02 17.52
CA PRO A 5 -26.92 3.23 16.84
C PRO A 5 -27.80 3.42 15.61
N SER A 6 -28.40 4.59 15.51
CA SER A 6 -29.29 5.01 14.43
C SER A 6 -28.65 4.75 13.07
N THR A 7 -29.15 3.74 12.34
CA THR A 7 -29.12 3.72 10.88
C THR A 7 -29.83 4.99 10.43
N GLN A 8 -29.08 6.08 10.19
CA GLN A 8 -29.62 7.26 9.54
C GLN A 8 -30.21 6.80 8.21
N VAL A 9 -31.52 6.94 8.05
CA VAL A 9 -32.20 6.66 6.79
C VAL A 9 -31.63 7.64 5.77
N LEU A 10 -30.76 7.15 4.88
CA LEU A 10 -30.20 7.96 3.81
C LEU A 10 -31.35 8.50 2.95
N ASN A 11 -31.37 9.81 2.71
CA ASN A 11 -32.36 10.42 1.82
C ASN A 11 -32.13 9.97 0.37
N ILE A 12 -33.14 10.10 -0.49
CA ILE A 12 -33.13 9.70 -1.91
C ILE A 12 -31.91 10.31 -2.63
N ALA A 13 -31.65 11.61 -2.45
CA ALA A 13 -30.51 12.28 -3.07
C ALA A 13 -29.16 11.65 -2.66
N GLN A 14 -29.01 11.27 -1.39
CA GLN A 14 -27.79 10.65 -0.88
C GLN A 14 -27.56 9.27 -1.50
N LYS A 15 -28.60 8.44 -1.58
CA LYS A 15 -28.53 7.13 -2.25
C LYS A 15 -28.19 7.27 -3.74
N GLN A 16 -28.78 8.25 -4.42
CA GLN A 16 -28.51 8.51 -5.84
C GLN A 16 -27.04 8.89 -6.06
N VAL A 17 -26.50 9.83 -5.29
CA VAL A 17 -25.09 10.23 -5.39
C VAL A 17 -24.15 9.06 -5.13
N LEU A 18 -24.36 8.33 -4.03
CA LEU A 18 -23.51 7.21 -3.64
C LEU A 18 -23.55 6.07 -4.68
N SER A 19 -24.68 5.88 -5.37
CA SER A 19 -24.78 4.89 -6.45
C SER A 19 -24.06 5.29 -7.75
N LYS A 20 -23.79 6.58 -7.95
CA LYS A 20 -23.19 7.13 -9.19
C LYS A 20 -21.68 7.35 -9.08
N LEU A 21 -21.13 7.52 -7.88
CA LEU A 21 -19.70 7.77 -7.68
C LEU A 21 -18.91 6.46 -7.58
N PRO A 22 -17.84 6.26 -8.38
CA PRO A 22 -16.96 5.13 -8.20
C PRO A 22 -16.12 5.32 -6.93
N VAL A 23 -16.13 4.33 -6.04
CA VAL A 23 -15.46 4.37 -4.74
C VAL A 23 -14.42 3.25 -4.63
N VAL A 24 -13.33 3.52 -3.92
CA VAL A 24 -12.35 2.51 -3.53
C VAL A 24 -12.56 2.18 -2.06
N GLU A 25 -13.39 1.18 -1.77
CA GLU A 25 -13.77 0.83 -0.39
C GLU A 25 -12.54 0.49 0.47
N SER A 26 -11.55 -0.22 -0.09
CA SER A 26 -10.31 -0.59 0.59
C SER A 26 -9.36 0.59 0.89
N ALA A 27 -9.61 1.78 0.33
CA ALA A 27 -8.78 2.97 0.58
C ALA A 27 -9.17 3.67 1.89
N ALA A 28 -10.35 3.39 2.45
CA ALA A 28 -10.79 3.97 3.72
C ALA A 28 -9.98 3.42 4.92
N PHE A 29 -9.72 4.26 5.91
CA PHE A 29 -8.94 3.92 7.11
C PHE A 29 -9.53 2.76 7.93
N ASP A 30 -10.85 2.60 7.87
CA ASP A 30 -11.67 1.64 8.60
C ASP A 30 -12.19 0.49 7.70
N SER A 31 -11.68 0.38 6.47
CA SER A 31 -12.01 -0.73 5.60
C SER A 31 -11.53 -2.07 6.17
N HIS A 32 -12.25 -3.15 5.87
CA HIS A 32 -11.84 -4.51 6.26
C HIS A 32 -10.44 -4.87 5.75
N ALA A 33 -10.04 -4.34 4.59
CA ALA A 33 -8.70 -4.53 4.03
C ALA A 33 -7.58 -3.98 4.93
N ASN A 34 -7.90 -3.02 5.81
CA ASN A 34 -6.97 -2.38 6.75
C ASN A 34 -7.28 -2.75 8.21
N GLU A 35 -8.14 -3.76 8.48
CA GLU A 35 -8.61 -4.10 9.84
C GLU A 35 -7.46 -4.47 10.78
N HIS A 36 -6.52 -5.28 10.30
CA HIS A 36 -5.37 -5.74 11.07
C HIS A 36 -4.15 -4.80 10.98
N ASP A 37 -4.30 -3.65 10.32
CA ASP A 37 -3.22 -2.69 10.26
C ASP A 37 -3.05 -1.96 11.60
N ALA A 38 -1.79 -1.81 12.02
CA ALA A 38 -1.45 -1.23 13.31
C ALA A 38 -1.82 0.26 13.41
N ARG A 39 -2.24 0.66 14.62
CA ARG A 39 -2.38 2.03 15.09
C ARG A 39 -1.29 2.34 16.12
N CYS A 40 -1.09 3.61 16.44
CA CYS A 40 -0.12 4.02 17.46
C CYS A 40 -0.55 3.45 18.82
N HIS A 41 0.42 2.96 19.57
CA HIS A 41 0.21 2.66 20.98
C HIS A 41 -0.17 3.96 21.72
N PRO A 42 -1.09 3.93 22.70
CA PRO A 42 -1.56 5.13 23.41
C PRO A 42 -0.45 6.03 23.94
N ASP A 43 0.69 5.45 24.35
CA ASP A 43 1.82 6.18 24.92
C ASP A 43 2.91 6.56 23.90
N THR A 44 2.69 6.35 22.61
CA THR A 44 3.69 6.65 21.56
C THR A 44 3.29 7.84 20.71
N ARG A 45 4.24 8.65 20.27
CA ARG A 45 4.00 9.81 19.39
C ARG A 45 2.94 10.76 19.97
N VAL A 46 2.88 10.90 21.30
CA VAL A 46 1.83 11.65 22.01
C VAL A 46 1.84 13.12 21.60
N ALA A 47 2.97 13.81 21.79
CA ALA A 47 3.12 15.22 21.43
C ALA A 47 2.83 15.48 19.94
N LEU A 48 3.31 14.59 19.04
CA LEU A 48 3.03 14.69 17.61
C LEU A 48 1.52 14.62 17.31
N ARG A 49 0.79 13.69 17.94
CA ARG A 49 -0.65 13.57 17.75
C ARG A 49 -1.39 14.80 18.28
N GLU A 50 -0.96 15.34 19.42
CA GLU A 50 -1.50 16.59 19.99
C GLU A 50 -1.25 17.79 19.07
N ASP A 51 -0.06 17.90 18.47
CA ASP A 51 0.28 18.97 17.53
C ASP A 51 -0.58 18.90 16.26
N ILE A 52 -0.87 17.70 15.75
CA ILE A 52 -1.77 17.50 14.60
C ILE A 52 -3.21 17.90 14.95
N VAL A 53 -3.69 17.54 16.14
CA VAL A 53 -5.02 17.95 16.59
C VAL A 53 -5.09 19.47 16.74
N ARG A 54 -4.08 20.09 17.36
CA ARG A 54 -3.98 21.55 17.51
C ARG A 54 -3.97 22.26 16.15
N TRP A 55 -3.21 21.74 15.18
CA TRP A 55 -3.21 22.27 13.81
C TRP A 55 -4.60 22.22 13.17
N ALA A 56 -5.30 21.09 13.31
CA ALA A 56 -6.63 20.93 12.72
C ALA A 56 -7.68 21.86 13.37
N GLU A 57 -7.48 22.23 14.64
CA GLU A 57 -8.35 23.09 15.41
C GLU A 57 -8.04 24.59 15.27
N ASP A 58 -6.83 24.95 14.83
CA ASP A 58 -6.40 26.34 14.70
C ASP A 58 -7.17 27.05 13.55
N PRO A 59 -7.95 28.12 13.83
CA PRO A 59 -8.62 28.91 12.80
C PRO A 59 -7.65 29.60 11.82
N GLN A 60 -6.42 29.89 12.26
CA GLN A 60 -5.35 30.47 11.45
C GLN A 60 -4.38 29.42 10.89
N GLY A 61 -4.61 28.14 11.21
CA GLY A 61 -3.76 27.05 10.73
C GLY A 61 -3.81 26.92 9.20
N GLU A 62 -2.81 26.25 8.64
CA GLU A 62 -2.71 26.00 7.20
C GLU A 62 -3.67 24.88 6.74
N CYS A 63 -4.11 24.91 5.47
CA CYS A 63 -5.05 23.91 4.96
C CYS A 63 -4.46 22.50 4.89
N ILE A 64 -3.14 22.38 4.78
CA ILE A 64 -2.45 21.10 4.65
C ILE A 64 -1.46 20.93 5.81
N PHE A 65 -1.48 19.75 6.43
CA PHE A 65 -0.40 19.25 7.27
C PHE A 65 0.33 18.15 6.53
N TRP A 66 1.62 18.33 6.27
CA TRP A 66 2.46 17.34 5.60
C TRP A 66 3.37 16.62 6.61
N LEU A 67 3.03 15.37 6.92
CA LEU A 67 3.89 14.50 7.70
C LEU A 67 4.89 13.79 6.77
N ASN A 68 6.10 14.32 6.75
CA ASN A 68 7.22 13.80 5.98
C ASN A 68 8.00 12.77 6.80
N GLY A 69 8.44 11.67 6.18
CA GLY A 69 9.30 10.71 6.85
C GLY A 69 9.87 9.66 5.93
N MET A 70 11.05 9.14 6.28
CA MET A 70 11.67 8.01 5.57
C MET A 70 10.82 6.73 5.71
N ALA A 71 11.17 5.72 4.91
CA ALA A 71 10.59 4.39 4.99
C ALA A 71 10.64 3.85 6.45
N GLY A 72 9.55 3.27 6.94
CA GLY A 72 9.55 2.60 8.24
C GLY A 72 9.53 3.50 9.49
N THR A 73 9.36 4.81 9.35
CA THR A 73 9.30 5.77 10.47
C THR A 73 7.94 5.84 11.20
N GLY A 74 6.90 5.19 10.66
CA GLY A 74 5.58 5.07 11.29
C GLY A 74 4.47 5.95 10.72
N LYS A 75 4.67 6.62 9.56
CA LYS A 75 3.68 7.50 8.91
C LYS A 75 2.26 6.91 8.84
N SER A 76 2.08 5.76 8.17
CA SER A 76 0.76 5.14 8.00
C SER A 76 0.08 4.74 9.32
N THR A 77 0.88 4.36 10.32
CA THR A 77 0.38 4.06 11.67
C THR A 77 -0.17 5.32 12.34
N ILE A 78 0.51 6.47 12.17
CA ILE A 78 0.03 7.77 12.64
C ILE A 78 -1.24 8.16 11.87
N SER A 79 -1.26 8.05 10.54
CA SER A 79 -2.42 8.37 9.70
C SER A 79 -3.68 7.61 10.12
N ARG A 80 -3.58 6.30 10.34
CA ARG A 80 -4.72 5.48 10.82
C ARG A 80 -5.22 5.93 12.19
N THR A 81 -4.30 6.28 13.09
CA THR A 81 -4.63 6.76 14.44
C THR A 81 -5.32 8.11 14.40
N ILE A 82 -4.80 9.04 13.60
CA ILE A 82 -5.36 10.39 13.41
C ILE A 82 -6.73 10.32 12.73
N ALA A 83 -6.87 9.49 11.68
CA ALA A 83 -8.16 9.26 11.03
C ALA A 83 -9.21 8.73 12.01
N GLN A 84 -8.85 7.73 12.83
CA GLN A 84 -9.76 7.21 13.85
C GLN A 84 -10.12 8.27 14.90
N SER A 85 -9.15 9.05 15.37
CA SER A 85 -9.39 10.12 16.34
C SER A 85 -10.38 11.15 15.80
N PHE A 86 -10.17 11.65 14.57
CA PHE A 86 -11.09 12.60 13.95
C PHE A 86 -12.45 11.96 13.61
N ALA A 87 -12.51 10.67 13.29
CA ALA A 87 -13.77 9.97 13.08
C ALA A 87 -14.61 9.92 14.37
N LEU A 88 -13.98 9.59 15.50
CA LEU A 88 -14.62 9.58 16.83
C LEU A 88 -15.09 10.97 17.26
N GLN A 89 -14.32 12.02 16.94
CA GLN A 89 -14.71 13.41 17.16
C GLN A 89 -15.78 13.92 16.18
N GLY A 90 -16.11 13.14 15.14
CA GLY A 90 -17.05 13.53 14.10
C GLY A 90 -16.52 14.53 13.06
N ASN A 91 -15.21 14.81 13.07
CA ASN A 91 -14.53 15.77 12.19
C ASN A 91 -13.92 15.13 10.93
N LEU A 92 -13.78 13.81 10.85
CA LEU A 92 -13.26 13.14 9.64
C LEU A 92 -14.28 13.23 8.50
N GLY A 93 -13.90 13.90 7.41
CA GLY A 93 -14.70 13.98 6.18
C GLY A 93 -14.44 12.83 5.21
N GLY A 94 -13.24 12.26 5.26
CA GLY A 94 -12.86 11.14 4.42
C GLY A 94 -11.40 10.75 4.60
N SER A 95 -11.05 9.57 4.11
CA SER A 95 -9.69 9.09 4.10
C SER A 95 -9.39 8.27 2.84
N PHE A 96 -8.17 8.39 2.35
CA PHE A 96 -7.65 7.62 1.24
C PHE A 96 -6.21 7.20 1.53
N PHE A 97 -6.00 5.91 1.68
CA PHE A 97 -4.68 5.32 1.92
C PHE A 97 -4.15 4.77 0.60
N PHE A 98 -3.24 5.53 -0.02
CA PHE A 98 -2.54 5.04 -1.21
C PHE A 98 -1.76 3.78 -0.89
N LYS A 99 -1.68 2.89 -1.87
CA LYS A 99 -0.87 1.69 -1.78
C LYS A 99 -0.35 1.30 -3.14
N ARG A 100 0.97 1.41 -3.33
CA ARG A 100 1.60 1.13 -4.62
C ARG A 100 1.36 -0.33 -4.98
N GLY A 101 0.92 -0.52 -6.21
CA GLY A 101 0.60 -1.83 -6.75
C GLY A 101 -0.69 -2.46 -6.22
N GLU A 102 -1.57 -1.75 -5.53
CA GLU A 102 -2.94 -2.25 -5.34
C GLU A 102 -3.87 -1.63 -6.39
N ARG A 103 -4.65 -2.48 -7.09
CA ARG A 103 -5.45 -2.19 -8.29
C ARG A 103 -6.07 -0.80 -8.36
N ASP A 104 -6.75 -0.37 -7.30
CA ASP A 104 -7.48 0.90 -7.23
C ASP A 104 -6.89 1.89 -6.20
N ARG A 105 -5.79 1.53 -5.52
CA ARG A 105 -5.13 2.37 -4.48
C ARG A 105 -3.78 2.94 -4.93
N GLY A 106 -3.23 2.49 -6.05
CA GLY A 106 -2.01 3.07 -6.64
C GLY A 106 -2.26 4.33 -7.48
N GLY A 107 -3.47 4.50 -8.03
CA GLY A 107 -3.81 5.64 -8.90
C GLY A 107 -4.66 6.71 -8.22
N ALA A 108 -4.58 7.94 -8.71
CA ALA A 108 -5.38 9.07 -8.21
C ALA A 108 -6.81 9.13 -8.78
N ALA A 109 -7.11 8.38 -9.85
CA ALA A 109 -8.35 8.52 -10.63
C ALA A 109 -9.65 8.42 -9.82
N ARG A 110 -9.64 7.69 -8.70
CA ARG A 110 -10.80 7.52 -7.79
C ARG A 110 -10.61 8.17 -6.42
N LEU A 111 -9.55 8.96 -6.22
CA LEU A 111 -9.30 9.65 -4.95
C LEU A 111 -10.48 10.57 -4.60
N PHE A 112 -10.79 11.54 -5.46
CA PHE A 112 -11.78 12.56 -5.15
C PHE A 112 -13.22 12.06 -5.25
N THR A 113 -13.51 11.06 -6.08
CA THR A 113 -14.83 10.40 -6.07
C THR A 113 -15.06 9.62 -4.78
N THR A 114 -14.02 8.94 -4.26
CA THR A 114 -14.07 8.26 -2.95
C THR A 114 -14.26 9.24 -1.81
N ILE A 115 -13.47 10.33 -1.78
CA ILE A 115 -13.61 11.37 -0.76
C ILE A 115 -14.98 12.05 -0.84
N ALA A 116 -15.49 12.36 -2.03
CA ALA A 116 -16.82 12.95 -2.19
C ALA A 116 -17.94 12.02 -1.69
N ALA A 117 -17.84 10.71 -1.96
CA ALA A 117 -18.80 9.74 -1.44
C ALA A 117 -18.76 9.65 0.10
N GLN A 118 -17.55 9.62 0.69
CA GLN A 118 -17.38 9.63 2.15
C GLN A 118 -17.92 10.92 2.79
N LEU A 119 -17.65 12.07 2.18
CA LEU A 119 -18.20 13.36 2.61
C LEU A 119 -19.72 13.36 2.57
N VAL A 120 -20.34 12.87 1.49
CA VAL A 120 -21.80 12.79 1.36
C VAL A 120 -22.40 11.78 2.35
N ALA A 121 -21.71 10.68 2.65
CA ALA A 121 -22.15 9.72 3.67
C ALA A 121 -22.15 10.36 5.07
N LYS A 122 -21.12 11.15 5.38
CA LYS A 122 -20.97 11.84 6.67
C LYS A 122 -21.85 13.08 6.78
N GLU A 123 -22.04 13.80 5.67
CA GLU A 123 -22.77 15.05 5.57
C GLU A 123 -23.86 14.97 4.50
N PRO A 124 -25.08 14.55 4.89
CA PRO A 124 -26.19 14.38 3.95
C PRO A 124 -26.59 15.65 3.19
N ASP A 125 -26.37 16.84 3.78
CA ASP A 125 -26.69 18.14 3.16
C ASP A 125 -25.88 18.40 1.88
N LEU A 126 -24.70 17.78 1.74
CA LEU A 126 -23.90 17.84 0.52
C LEU A 126 -24.55 17.09 -0.65
N ALA A 127 -25.40 16.11 -0.38
CA ALA A 127 -25.95 15.22 -1.41
C ALA A 127 -26.66 16.01 -2.51
N VAL A 128 -27.44 17.05 -2.18
CA VAL A 128 -28.16 17.86 -3.18
C VAL A 128 -27.20 18.61 -4.09
N HIS A 129 -26.10 19.14 -3.55
CA HIS A 129 -25.12 19.89 -4.32
C HIS A 129 -24.24 19.00 -5.19
N VAL A 130 -23.86 17.82 -4.68
CA VAL A 130 -23.13 16.81 -5.46
C VAL A 130 -24.02 16.22 -6.55
N GLN A 131 -25.30 15.94 -6.25
CA GLN A 131 -26.27 15.46 -7.23
C GLN A 131 -26.43 16.46 -8.37
N ALA A 132 -26.57 17.76 -8.05
CA ALA A 132 -26.63 18.81 -9.06
C ALA A 132 -25.36 18.90 -9.93
N ALA A 133 -24.17 18.67 -9.35
CA ALA A 133 -22.94 18.63 -10.13
C ALA A 133 -22.91 17.44 -11.11
N ILE A 134 -23.34 16.26 -10.66
CA ILE A 134 -23.44 15.06 -11.49
C ILE A 134 -24.51 15.21 -12.57
N ASP A 135 -25.65 15.84 -12.28
CA ASP A 135 -26.72 16.04 -13.26
C ASP A 135 -26.32 17.06 -14.35
N ASN A 136 -25.55 18.09 -13.98
CA ASN A 136 -24.98 19.04 -14.93
C ASN A 136 -23.88 18.43 -15.80
N ASP A 137 -23.10 17.50 -15.25
CA ASP A 137 -22.01 16.82 -15.95
C ASP A 137 -21.92 15.34 -15.52
N PRO A 138 -22.67 14.44 -16.20
CA PRO A 138 -22.70 13.02 -15.86
C PRO A 138 -21.35 12.31 -15.94
N ALA A 139 -20.38 12.89 -16.65
CA ALA A 139 -19.04 12.33 -16.83
C ALA A 139 -18.03 12.81 -15.78
N VAL A 140 -18.42 13.71 -14.86
CA VAL A 140 -17.51 14.37 -13.89
C VAL A 140 -16.62 13.39 -13.13
N ALA A 141 -17.13 12.21 -12.76
CA ALA A 141 -16.39 11.17 -12.04
C ALA A 141 -15.26 10.52 -12.84
N SER A 142 -15.22 10.72 -14.16
CA SER A 142 -14.21 10.20 -15.08
C SER A 142 -13.31 11.30 -15.67
N LYS A 143 -13.52 12.56 -15.28
CA LYS A 143 -12.72 13.71 -15.71
C LYS A 143 -11.42 13.84 -14.91
N ALA A 144 -10.63 14.85 -15.26
CA ALA A 144 -9.39 15.16 -14.59
C ALA A 144 -9.61 15.44 -13.09
N LEU A 145 -8.57 15.21 -12.28
CA LEU A 145 -8.57 15.41 -10.83
C LEU A 145 -9.07 16.80 -10.42
N ARG A 146 -8.74 17.82 -11.23
CA ARG A 146 -9.20 19.19 -11.03
C ARG A 146 -10.71 19.30 -11.09
N ASP A 147 -11.34 18.75 -12.12
CA ASP A 147 -12.80 18.80 -12.31
C ASP A 147 -13.50 18.03 -11.20
N GLN A 148 -12.98 16.84 -10.85
CA GLN A 148 -13.52 16.04 -9.74
C GLN A 148 -13.47 16.83 -8.42
N PHE A 149 -12.33 17.40 -8.06
CA PHE A 149 -12.18 18.14 -6.81
C PHE A 149 -13.03 19.43 -6.78
N GLU A 150 -13.01 20.20 -7.86
CA GLU A 150 -13.79 21.45 -7.94
C GLU A 150 -15.30 21.20 -7.87
N HIS A 151 -15.82 20.25 -8.63
CA HIS A 151 -17.26 20.04 -8.78
C HIS A 151 -17.87 19.08 -7.76
N LEU A 152 -17.11 18.13 -7.22
CA LEU A 152 -17.61 17.14 -6.25
C LEU A 152 -17.28 17.49 -4.80
N ILE A 153 -16.28 18.34 -4.54
CA ILE A 153 -15.83 18.66 -3.17
C ILE A 153 -15.91 20.16 -2.88
N LEU A 154 -15.13 21.01 -3.57
CA LEU A 154 -15.07 22.44 -3.25
C LEU A 154 -16.41 23.15 -3.47
N THR A 155 -17.01 23.03 -4.66
CA THR A 155 -18.26 23.73 -4.98
C THR A 155 -19.40 23.27 -4.07
N PRO A 156 -19.60 21.96 -3.82
CA PRO A 156 -20.60 21.50 -2.86
C PRO A 156 -20.37 22.00 -1.43
N LEU A 157 -19.13 21.95 -0.91
CA LEU A 157 -18.81 22.47 0.44
C LEU A 157 -19.04 23.98 0.54
N GLY A 158 -18.66 24.74 -0.49
CA GLY A 158 -18.87 26.19 -0.53
C GLY A 158 -20.33 26.62 -0.60
N ARG A 159 -21.26 25.71 -0.94
CA ARG A 159 -22.71 25.96 -0.96
C ARG A 159 -23.41 25.58 0.35
N LEU A 160 -22.72 24.91 1.27
CA LEU A 160 -23.27 24.67 2.60
C LEU A 160 -23.53 26.01 3.30
N LYS A 161 -24.71 26.13 3.91
CA LYS A 161 -25.08 27.32 4.70
C LYS A 161 -24.13 27.44 5.88
N GLU A 162 -23.70 28.67 6.17
CA GLU A 162 -22.98 28.95 7.41
C GLU A 162 -23.88 28.62 8.61
N CYS A 163 -23.42 27.73 9.50
CA CYS A 163 -24.09 27.52 10.77
C CYS A 163 -23.86 28.75 11.65
N ILE A 164 -24.94 29.40 12.07
CA ILE A 164 -24.89 30.55 12.98
C ILE A 164 -24.17 30.13 14.27
N GLY A 165 -22.96 30.65 14.49
CA GLY A 165 -22.20 30.46 15.74
C GLY A 165 -21.10 29.38 15.75
N SER A 166 -20.91 28.59 14.68
CA SER A 166 -19.76 27.67 14.59
C SER A 166 -19.41 27.31 13.15
N VAL A 167 -18.14 27.48 12.77
CA VAL A 167 -17.65 26.99 11.47
C VAL A 167 -17.45 25.47 11.56
N LYS A 168 -18.01 24.74 10.59
CA LYS A 168 -17.87 23.29 10.51
C LYS A 168 -16.44 22.91 10.14
N ARG A 169 -15.86 21.95 10.87
CA ARG A 169 -14.50 21.43 10.62
C ARG A 169 -14.58 20.09 9.94
N ILE A 170 -13.82 19.92 8.87
CA ILE A 170 -13.73 18.69 8.10
C ILE A 170 -12.26 18.38 7.84
N VAL A 171 -11.80 17.23 8.29
CA VAL A 171 -10.44 16.74 8.06
C VAL A 171 -10.45 15.61 7.04
N LEU A 172 -9.60 15.71 6.02
CA LEU A 172 -9.28 14.65 5.07
C LEU A 172 -7.94 14.02 5.47
N VAL A 173 -7.85 12.69 5.43
CA VAL A 173 -6.59 11.97 5.67
C VAL A 173 -6.14 11.28 4.39
N ILE A 174 -5.01 11.70 3.83
CA ILE A 174 -4.43 11.13 2.62
C ILE A 174 -3.06 10.54 2.98
N ASP A 175 -3.01 9.21 3.09
CA ASP A 175 -1.79 8.52 3.51
C ASP A 175 -0.96 8.07 2.30
N ALA A 176 0.37 8.11 2.46
CA ALA A 176 1.36 7.59 1.53
C ALA A 176 1.24 8.15 0.11
N LEU A 177 1.11 9.48 -0.03
CA LEU A 177 0.92 10.13 -1.34
C LEU A 177 2.06 9.83 -2.34
N ASP A 178 3.27 9.52 -1.85
CA ASP A 178 4.39 9.05 -2.67
C ASP A 178 4.15 7.68 -3.34
N GLU A 179 3.17 6.92 -2.87
CA GLU A 179 2.77 5.65 -3.48
C GLU A 179 1.78 5.81 -4.65
N CYS A 180 1.40 7.05 -4.98
CA CYS A 180 0.64 7.35 -6.20
C CYS A 180 1.52 7.16 -7.45
N GLU A 181 1.01 6.44 -8.45
CA GLU A 181 1.78 5.99 -9.61
C GLU A 181 2.24 7.12 -10.55
N GLN A 182 1.49 8.21 -10.64
CA GLN A 182 1.78 9.32 -11.56
C GLN A 182 2.30 10.56 -10.82
N ASP A 183 3.51 11.00 -11.17
CA ASP A 183 4.15 12.19 -10.59
C ASP A 183 3.33 13.48 -10.78
N ASP A 184 2.68 13.63 -11.94
CA ASP A 184 1.84 14.79 -12.24
C ASP A 184 0.56 14.81 -11.39
N ASP A 185 0.00 13.64 -11.10
CA ASP A 185 -1.16 13.52 -10.21
C ASP A 185 -0.79 13.89 -8.78
N ILE A 186 0.38 13.48 -8.28
CA ILE A 186 0.89 13.89 -6.96
C ILE A 186 0.92 15.42 -6.85
N LYS A 187 1.53 16.10 -7.83
CA LYS A 187 1.63 17.56 -7.86
C LYS A 187 0.24 18.22 -7.97
N ALA A 188 -0.66 17.63 -8.76
CA ALA A 188 -2.03 18.11 -8.90
C ALA A 188 -2.82 17.99 -7.60
N ILE A 189 -2.73 16.86 -6.89
CA ILE A 189 -3.40 16.62 -5.61
C ILE A 189 -2.98 17.68 -4.58
N ILE A 190 -1.67 17.91 -4.39
CA ILE A 190 -1.16 18.91 -3.44
C ILE A 190 -1.72 20.30 -3.77
N HIS A 191 -1.68 20.70 -5.05
CA HIS A 191 -2.21 21.98 -5.49
C HIS A 191 -3.72 22.10 -5.31
N LEU A 192 -4.47 21.03 -5.54
CA LEU A 192 -5.93 21.03 -5.37
C LEU A 192 -6.29 21.14 -3.89
N LEU A 193 -5.66 20.37 -3.01
CA LEU A 193 -5.89 20.43 -1.56
C LEU A 193 -5.62 21.84 -1.00
N SER A 194 -4.63 22.57 -1.50
CA SER A 194 -4.34 23.93 -1.00
C SER A 194 -5.44 24.94 -1.35
N ARG A 195 -6.27 24.66 -2.36
CA ARG A 195 -7.44 25.49 -2.70
C ARG A 195 -8.59 25.37 -1.70
N ALA A 196 -8.52 24.43 -0.74
CA ALA A 196 -9.45 24.34 0.37
C ALA A 196 -9.59 25.66 1.14
N LYS A 197 -8.54 26.50 1.18
CA LYS A 197 -8.52 27.82 1.81
C LYS A 197 -9.55 28.82 1.24
N THR A 198 -10.09 28.54 0.05
CA THR A 198 -11.10 29.38 -0.59
C THR A 198 -12.49 29.21 0.02
N LEU A 199 -12.71 28.15 0.80
CA LEU A 199 -13.96 27.89 1.51
C LEU A 199 -14.11 28.83 2.70
N ARG A 200 -15.30 29.43 2.85
CA ARG A 200 -15.64 30.33 3.97
C ARG A 200 -16.58 29.69 4.99
N SER A 201 -17.46 28.81 4.52
CA SER A 201 -18.48 28.14 5.35
C SER A 201 -17.98 26.92 6.10
N VAL A 202 -16.85 26.33 5.67
CA VAL A 202 -16.28 25.09 6.20
C VAL A 202 -14.76 25.21 6.26
N TRP A 203 -14.15 24.78 7.37
CA TRP A 203 -12.71 24.57 7.45
C TRP A 203 -12.36 23.18 6.97
N LEU A 204 -11.97 23.09 5.69
CA LEU A 204 -11.46 21.86 5.11
C LEU A 204 -9.94 21.78 5.32
N ARG A 205 -9.51 20.79 6.11
CA ARG A 205 -8.11 20.48 6.44
C ARG A 205 -7.72 19.17 5.78
N ALA A 206 -6.48 19.05 5.30
CA ALA A 206 -5.95 17.82 4.72
C ALA A 206 -4.66 17.41 5.43
N PHE A 207 -4.69 16.28 6.12
CA PHE A 207 -3.50 15.63 6.66
C PHE A 207 -2.94 14.69 5.60
N VAL A 208 -1.73 14.97 5.13
CA VAL A 208 -1.06 14.26 4.04
C VAL A 208 0.23 13.66 4.56
N THR A 209 0.49 12.39 4.26
CA THR A 209 1.80 11.77 4.57
C THR A 209 2.52 11.39 3.29
N SER A 210 3.85 11.52 3.31
CA SER A 210 4.66 10.97 2.23
C SER A 210 6.15 10.83 2.57
N ARG A 211 6.91 10.17 1.70
CA ARG A 211 8.37 10.37 1.59
C ARG A 211 8.68 11.74 0.93
N PRO A 212 9.89 12.30 1.11
CA PRO A 212 10.30 13.56 0.49
C PRO A 212 10.82 13.37 -0.95
N GLU A 213 10.12 12.57 -1.75
CA GLU A 213 10.50 12.31 -3.15
C GLU A 213 10.36 13.58 -4.01
N LEU A 214 11.00 13.59 -5.17
CA LEU A 214 11.06 14.78 -6.03
C LEU A 214 9.67 15.34 -6.40
N PRO A 215 8.68 14.52 -6.83
CA PRO A 215 7.35 15.04 -7.17
C PRO A 215 6.65 15.71 -5.98
N ILE A 216 6.78 15.13 -4.79
CA ILE A 216 6.25 15.66 -3.52
C ILE A 216 6.87 17.03 -3.22
N ARG A 217 8.22 17.11 -3.22
CA ARG A 217 8.94 18.36 -2.94
C ARG A 217 8.58 19.45 -3.93
N LEU A 218 8.49 19.12 -5.22
CA LEU A 218 8.09 20.07 -6.26
C LEU A 218 6.63 20.52 -6.07
N GLY A 219 5.73 19.62 -5.68
CA GLY A 219 4.33 19.95 -5.37
C GLY A 219 4.22 20.94 -4.22
N PHE A 220 4.84 20.66 -3.08
CA PHE A 220 4.83 21.53 -1.91
C PHE A 220 5.56 22.86 -2.16
N SER A 221 6.68 22.86 -2.91
CA SER A 221 7.37 24.11 -3.26
C SER A 221 6.50 25.09 -4.05
N ARG A 222 5.54 24.59 -4.86
CA ARG A 222 4.67 25.42 -5.70
C ARG A 222 3.61 26.15 -4.90
N ILE A 223 3.21 25.62 -3.75
CA ILE A 223 2.25 26.27 -2.85
C ILE A 223 2.92 27.18 -1.81
N ARG A 224 4.23 27.46 -1.96
CA ARG A 224 4.97 28.54 -1.27
C ARG A 224 4.84 28.62 0.25
N GLY A 225 4.70 27.46 0.92
CA GLY A 225 4.60 27.42 2.38
C GLY A 225 3.17 27.59 2.93
N GLU A 226 2.14 27.51 2.10
CA GLU A 226 0.72 27.41 2.53
C GLU A 226 0.39 26.00 3.09
N TYR A 227 1.31 25.47 3.89
CA TYR A 227 1.22 24.17 4.54
C TYR A 227 2.09 24.17 5.80
N GLN A 228 1.68 23.41 6.79
CA GLN A 228 2.52 23.07 7.93
C GLN A 228 3.16 21.71 7.65
N ASP A 229 4.43 21.52 7.98
CA ASP A 229 5.11 20.23 7.86
C ASP A 229 5.77 19.78 9.15
N LEU A 230 6.00 18.48 9.22
CA LEU A 230 6.81 17.86 10.25
C LEU A 230 7.60 16.70 9.65
N VAL A 231 8.91 16.68 9.91
CA VAL A 231 9.82 15.65 9.44
C VAL A 231 10.06 14.62 10.55
N LEU A 232 9.51 13.42 10.41
CA LEU A 232 9.55 12.35 11.42
C LEU A 232 10.97 11.91 11.80
N HIS A 233 11.91 12.00 10.87
CA HIS A 233 13.30 11.61 11.11
C HIS A 233 14.14 12.73 11.74
N ASP A 234 13.61 13.95 11.82
CA ASP A 234 14.24 15.08 12.51
C ASP A 234 13.74 15.22 13.96
N ILE A 235 12.74 14.41 14.36
CA ILE A 235 12.32 14.32 15.75
C ILE A 235 13.54 13.94 16.60
N PRO A 236 13.82 14.67 17.71
CA PRO A 236 14.96 14.39 18.57
C PRO A 236 15.08 12.92 18.96
N LYS A 237 16.29 12.36 18.82
CA LYS A 237 16.60 10.94 19.12
C LYS A 237 16.01 10.46 20.46
N PRO A 238 16.11 11.21 21.58
CA PRO A 238 15.57 10.75 22.87
C PRO A 238 14.04 10.52 22.86
N ILE A 239 13.29 11.30 22.07
CA ILE A 239 11.83 11.13 21.95
C ILE A 239 11.53 9.85 21.17
N ILE A 240 12.27 9.60 20.08
CA ILE A 240 12.12 8.38 19.29
C ILE A 240 12.50 7.15 20.12
N GLU A 241 13.58 7.23 20.90
CA GLU A 241 14.00 6.17 21.82
C GLU A 241 12.90 5.83 22.83
N TYR A 242 12.28 6.83 23.44
CA TYR A 242 11.14 6.65 24.35
C TYR A 242 9.97 5.96 23.66
N ASP A 243 9.54 6.46 22.49
CA ASP A 243 8.37 5.90 21.79
C ASP A 243 8.62 4.44 21.34
N ILE A 244 9.81 4.13 20.84
CA ILE A 244 10.18 2.76 20.45
C ILE A 244 10.24 1.84 21.68
N ALA A 245 10.80 2.32 22.80
CA ALA A 245 10.84 1.56 24.04
C ALA A 245 9.43 1.25 24.55
N ALA A 246 8.52 2.23 24.55
CA ALA A 246 7.12 2.02 24.94
C ALA A 246 6.44 0.96 24.06
N PHE A 247 6.62 1.05 22.73
CA PHE A 247 6.10 0.06 21.78
C PHE A 247 6.66 -1.35 22.03
N LEU A 248 7.98 -1.49 22.20
CA LEU A 248 8.64 -2.78 22.42
C LEU A 248 8.21 -3.41 23.76
N ASN A 249 8.15 -2.62 24.84
CA ASN A 249 7.69 -3.12 26.14
C ASN A 249 6.27 -3.66 26.06
N PHE A 250 5.36 -2.93 25.41
CA PHE A 250 3.98 -3.37 25.23
C PHE A 250 3.90 -4.66 24.41
N ARG A 251 4.50 -4.67 23.21
CA ARG A 251 4.40 -5.82 22.29
C ARG A 251 5.10 -7.06 22.81
N LEU A 252 6.26 -6.94 23.45
CA LEU A 252 6.96 -8.09 24.01
C LEU A 252 6.23 -8.63 25.25
N ALA A 253 5.59 -7.78 26.05
CA ALA A 253 4.69 -8.26 27.11
C ALA A 253 3.51 -9.07 26.55
N GLU A 254 2.85 -8.59 25.49
CA GLU A 254 1.78 -9.36 24.83
C GLU A 254 2.26 -10.71 24.28
N ILE A 255 3.44 -10.72 23.62
CA ILE A 255 4.03 -11.95 23.08
C ILE A 255 4.32 -12.95 24.21
N ARG A 256 4.93 -12.49 25.30
CA ARG A 256 5.17 -13.29 26.50
C ARG A 256 3.88 -13.88 27.05
N ASP A 257 2.86 -13.04 27.23
CA ASP A 257 1.60 -13.46 27.84
C ASP A 257 0.85 -14.46 26.96
N ASN A 258 0.88 -14.29 25.63
CA ASN A 258 0.28 -15.22 24.68
C ASN A 258 1.06 -16.55 24.61
N TYR A 259 2.38 -16.50 24.62
CA TYR A 259 3.23 -17.70 24.68
C TYR A 259 2.99 -18.47 25.97
N ASN A 260 2.95 -17.80 27.13
CA ASN A 260 2.74 -18.42 28.43
C ASN A 260 1.37 -19.11 28.54
N LYS A 261 0.32 -18.58 27.89
CA LYS A 261 -1.02 -19.22 27.84
C LYS A 261 -1.02 -20.59 27.14
N LEU A 262 -0.10 -20.81 26.20
CA LEU A 262 -0.01 -22.04 25.40
C LEU A 262 1.11 -22.98 25.88
N SER A 263 1.97 -22.51 26.77
CA SER A 263 3.17 -23.22 27.23
C SER A 263 2.93 -23.93 28.56
N HIS A 264 3.62 -25.05 28.77
CA HIS A 264 3.68 -25.69 30.09
C HIS A 264 4.39 -24.78 31.10
N ASP A 265 4.06 -24.90 32.40
CA ASP A 265 4.58 -24.03 33.46
C ASP A 265 6.12 -23.94 33.46
N GLU A 266 6.83 -25.04 33.19
CA GLU A 266 8.31 -25.07 33.15
C GLU A 266 8.92 -24.33 31.95
N GLN A 267 8.14 -24.09 30.89
CA GLN A 267 8.57 -23.40 29.68
C GLN A 267 8.14 -21.93 29.64
N GLN A 268 7.37 -21.47 30.62
CA GLN A 268 6.87 -20.10 30.67
C GLN A 268 8.02 -19.10 30.82
N LEU A 269 7.88 -17.99 30.11
CA LEU A 269 8.78 -16.85 30.24
C LEU A 269 8.48 -16.09 31.53
N PRO A 270 9.51 -15.59 32.24
CA PRO A 270 9.32 -14.87 33.50
C PRO A 270 8.58 -13.54 33.28
N SER A 271 7.87 -13.06 34.30
CA SER A 271 7.12 -11.79 34.25
C SER A 271 7.98 -10.55 33.97
N GLY A 272 9.30 -10.63 34.19
CA GLY A 272 10.26 -9.58 33.83
C GLY A 272 10.82 -9.67 32.41
N TRP A 273 10.46 -10.69 31.62
CA TRP A 273 10.97 -10.86 30.25
C TRP A 273 10.52 -9.70 29.35
N PRO A 274 11.39 -9.19 28.45
CA PRO A 274 12.78 -9.64 28.18
C PRO A 274 13.85 -8.98 29.05
N GLY A 275 13.46 -8.11 29.98
CA GLY A 275 14.36 -7.36 30.85
C GLY A 275 14.86 -6.04 30.22
N PRO A 276 15.29 -5.08 31.05
CA PRO A 276 15.60 -3.72 30.60
C PRO A 276 16.81 -3.66 29.65
N LEU A 277 17.82 -4.52 29.83
CA LEU A 277 19.00 -4.55 28.97
C LEU A 277 18.68 -5.00 27.53
N ALA A 278 17.82 -6.01 27.38
CA ALA A 278 17.38 -6.48 26.08
C ALA A 278 16.51 -5.42 25.36
N ILE A 279 15.61 -4.76 26.10
CA ILE A 279 14.83 -3.64 25.55
C ILE A 279 15.77 -2.51 25.08
N GLN A 280 16.74 -2.13 25.91
CA GLN A 280 17.70 -1.08 25.55
C GLN A 280 18.50 -1.45 24.29
N ALA A 281 18.95 -2.70 24.17
CA ALA A 281 19.64 -3.20 22.99
C ALA A 281 18.76 -3.09 21.73
N LEU A 282 17.52 -3.58 21.80
CA LEU A 282 16.57 -3.49 20.69
C LEU A 282 16.24 -2.04 20.31
N VAL A 283 16.09 -1.15 21.28
CA VAL A 283 15.87 0.29 21.03
C VAL A 283 17.05 0.89 20.27
N GLN A 284 18.29 0.61 20.68
CA GLN A 284 19.47 1.12 19.97
C GLN A 284 19.60 0.58 18.55
N MET A 285 19.22 -0.68 18.32
CA MET A 285 19.19 -1.26 16.97
C MET A 285 18.06 -0.65 16.11
N ALA A 286 16.92 -0.34 16.74
CA ALA A 286 15.74 0.14 16.04
C ALA A 286 15.86 1.59 15.59
N VAL A 287 16.37 2.49 16.43
CA VAL A 287 16.27 3.94 16.20
C VAL A 287 16.90 4.39 14.88
N PRO A 288 16.20 5.16 14.01
CA PRO A 288 14.86 5.73 14.18
C PRO A 288 13.71 4.91 13.54
N LEU A 289 13.97 3.67 13.11
CA LEU A 289 13.07 2.82 12.33
C LEU A 289 12.11 2.01 13.20
N PHE A 290 10.87 2.49 13.35
CA PHE A 290 9.76 1.72 13.95
C PHE A 290 9.52 0.37 13.27
N ILE A 291 9.81 0.28 11.96
CA ILE A 291 9.70 -0.97 11.23
C ILE A 291 10.64 -2.07 11.76
N PHE A 292 11.82 -1.71 12.28
CA PHE A 292 12.69 -2.68 12.94
C PHE A 292 11.96 -3.32 14.10
N ALA A 293 11.45 -2.49 15.02
CA ALA A 293 10.76 -2.95 16.21
C ALA A 293 9.54 -3.82 15.85
N ALA A 294 8.72 -3.38 14.88
CA ALA A 294 7.57 -4.16 14.45
C ALA A 294 7.94 -5.48 13.77
N THR A 295 8.99 -5.50 12.95
CA THR A 295 9.47 -6.71 12.26
C THR A 295 10.06 -7.71 13.26
N VAL A 296 10.83 -7.24 14.22
CA VAL A 296 11.40 -8.07 15.30
C VAL A 296 10.29 -8.65 16.17
N CYS A 297 9.27 -7.88 16.56
CA CYS A 297 8.13 -8.45 17.29
C CYS A 297 7.44 -9.56 16.49
N ARG A 298 7.21 -9.37 15.18
CA ARG A 298 6.64 -10.42 14.32
C ARG A 298 7.54 -11.65 14.18
N PHE A 299 8.86 -11.44 14.16
CA PHE A 299 9.83 -12.51 14.09
C PHE A 299 9.86 -13.34 15.39
N ILE A 300 9.77 -12.67 16.54
CA ILE A 300 9.78 -13.29 17.86
C ILE A 300 8.47 -14.03 18.15
N GLU A 301 7.33 -13.53 17.66
CA GLU A 301 6.00 -14.12 17.89
C GLU A 301 5.66 -15.33 16.99
N ASP A 302 6.60 -15.77 16.14
CA ASP A 302 6.42 -16.87 15.19
C ASP A 302 6.05 -18.20 15.89
N PRO A 303 4.84 -18.73 15.71
CA PRO A 303 4.42 -19.98 16.35
C PRO A 303 5.08 -21.22 15.73
N GLY A 304 5.72 -21.10 14.56
CA GLY A 304 6.37 -22.21 13.87
C GLY A 304 7.78 -22.53 14.36
N TRP A 305 8.29 -21.80 15.36
CA TRP A 305 9.69 -21.84 15.77
C TRP A 305 9.85 -21.95 17.31
N PRO A 306 11.09 -22.13 17.83
CA PRO A 306 11.34 -22.19 19.26
C PRO A 306 10.81 -20.97 20.00
N ASP A 307 10.80 -21.05 21.33
CA ASP A 307 10.31 -20.05 22.24
C ASP A 307 10.78 -18.60 21.93
N PRO A 308 10.00 -17.58 22.31
CA PRO A 308 10.33 -16.18 22.06
C PRO A 308 11.71 -15.73 22.58
N ALA A 309 12.24 -16.32 23.66
CA ALA A 309 13.55 -15.95 24.18
C ALA A 309 14.68 -16.41 23.26
N THR A 310 14.58 -17.60 22.67
CA THR A 310 15.52 -18.09 21.65
C THR A 310 15.51 -17.19 20.41
N GLN A 311 14.34 -16.74 19.96
CA GLN A 311 14.25 -15.81 18.82
C GLN A 311 14.86 -14.44 19.14
N LEU A 312 14.59 -13.93 20.34
CA LEU A 312 15.17 -12.68 20.81
C LEU A 312 16.71 -12.76 20.87
N ALA A 313 17.27 -13.85 21.39
CA ALA A 313 18.71 -14.06 21.45
C ALA A 313 19.36 -13.96 20.06
N LYS A 314 18.76 -14.60 19.05
CA LYS A 314 19.23 -14.52 17.65
C LYS A 314 19.22 -13.11 17.09
N VAL A 315 18.21 -12.30 17.42
CA VAL A 315 18.18 -10.89 16.99
C VAL A 315 19.30 -10.11 17.67
N LEU A 316 19.53 -10.33 18.96
CA LEU A 316 20.56 -9.64 19.73
C LEU A 316 21.99 -10.00 19.28
N GLU A 317 22.23 -11.16 18.67
CA GLU A 317 23.53 -11.49 18.05
C GLU A 317 23.96 -10.44 17.00
N TYR A 318 23.01 -9.90 16.24
CA TYR A 318 23.26 -8.86 15.23
C TYR A 318 23.58 -7.49 15.83
N GLN A 319 23.30 -7.25 17.12
CA GLN A 319 23.65 -6.00 17.78
C GLN A 319 25.17 -5.74 17.67
N SER A 320 25.98 -6.78 17.90
CA SER A 320 27.43 -6.69 17.81
C SER A 320 27.91 -6.30 16.41
N MET A 321 27.27 -6.86 15.38
CA MET A 321 27.59 -6.58 13.97
C MET A 321 27.24 -5.13 13.60
N THR A 322 26.11 -4.61 14.06
CA THR A 322 25.70 -3.22 13.80
C THR A 322 26.60 -2.16 14.45
N GLN A 323 27.31 -2.49 15.54
CA GLN A 323 28.24 -1.57 16.18
C GLN A 323 29.65 -1.61 15.55
N GLN A 324 30.05 -2.76 15.01
CA GLN A 324 31.40 -2.98 14.45
C GLN A 324 31.53 -2.66 12.97
N SER A 325 30.42 -2.78 12.23
CA SER A 325 30.37 -2.51 10.80
C SER A 325 29.30 -1.47 10.52
N GLU A 326 29.55 -0.57 9.57
CA GLU A 326 28.59 0.43 9.05
C GLU A 326 27.44 -0.25 8.28
N ILE A 327 26.86 -1.31 8.86
CA ILE A 327 25.71 -2.02 8.32
C ILE A 327 24.51 -1.06 8.33
N ASP A 328 23.86 -0.93 7.18
CA ASP A 328 22.61 -0.17 7.04
C ASP A 328 21.56 -0.70 8.04
N LYS A 329 20.76 0.20 8.61
CA LYS A 329 19.68 -0.14 9.55
C LYS A 329 18.65 -1.09 8.94
N LEU A 330 18.46 -1.07 7.62
CA LEU A 330 17.61 -2.05 6.94
C LEU A 330 18.23 -3.45 6.93
N ASP A 331 19.56 -3.57 6.82
CA ASP A 331 20.23 -4.87 6.98
C ASP A 331 20.04 -5.40 8.39
N ALA A 332 20.23 -4.56 9.41
CA ALA A 332 19.95 -4.95 10.81
C ALA A 332 18.50 -5.43 10.99
N THR A 333 17.55 -4.86 10.23
CA THR A 333 16.12 -5.21 10.30
C THR A 333 15.82 -6.55 9.63
N TYR A 334 16.36 -6.80 8.44
CA TYR A 334 15.93 -7.93 7.59
C TYR A 334 16.90 -9.12 7.60
N ARG A 335 18.20 -8.91 7.83
CA ARG A 335 19.19 -10.00 7.90
C ARG A 335 18.85 -11.07 8.92
N PRO A 336 18.42 -10.76 10.16
CA PRO A 336 18.07 -11.81 11.13
C PRO A 336 16.96 -12.75 10.62
N VAL A 337 16.01 -12.20 9.85
CA VAL A 337 14.91 -12.96 9.23
C VAL A 337 15.43 -13.80 8.05
N LEU A 338 16.24 -13.20 7.18
CA LEU A 338 16.69 -13.82 5.94
C LEU A 338 17.81 -14.83 6.15
N ASP A 339 18.83 -14.51 6.93
CA ASP A 339 19.99 -15.39 7.15
C ASP A 339 19.59 -16.71 7.85
N ARG A 340 18.45 -16.71 8.56
CA ARG A 340 17.80 -17.92 9.09
C ARG A 340 17.46 -18.94 7.98
N LEU A 341 17.23 -18.50 6.75
CA LEU A 341 16.98 -19.36 5.59
C LEU A 341 18.24 -20.09 5.10
N LEU A 342 19.44 -19.61 5.46
CA LEU A 342 20.72 -20.12 4.96
C LEU A 342 21.45 -21.01 5.96
N THR A 343 20.75 -21.58 6.94
CA THR A 343 21.30 -22.49 7.97
C THR A 343 21.68 -23.89 7.43
N CYS A 344 21.94 -24.01 6.13
CA CYS A 344 22.15 -25.26 5.39
C CYS A 344 23.52 -25.29 4.69
N SER A 345 23.88 -26.44 4.09
CA SER A 345 25.13 -26.59 3.32
C SER A 345 25.21 -25.66 2.10
N GLU A 346 26.42 -25.26 1.70
CA GLU A 346 26.66 -24.32 0.59
C GLU A 346 26.03 -24.71 -0.76
N THR A 347 25.93 -26.00 -1.09
CA THR A 347 25.26 -26.47 -2.32
C THR A 347 23.76 -26.17 -2.29
N VAL A 348 23.10 -26.47 -1.17
CA VAL A 348 21.68 -26.18 -0.92
C VAL A 348 21.44 -24.67 -0.89
N LYS A 349 22.37 -23.90 -0.30
CA LYS A 349 22.30 -22.44 -0.21
C LYS A 349 22.13 -21.75 -1.56
N ARG A 350 22.88 -22.14 -2.59
CA ARG A 350 22.75 -21.55 -3.93
C ARG A 350 21.37 -21.80 -4.55
N SER A 351 20.88 -23.04 -4.43
CA SER A 351 19.53 -23.41 -4.91
C SER A 351 18.44 -22.63 -4.18
N LEU A 352 18.56 -22.50 -2.85
CA LEU A 352 17.60 -21.74 -2.05
C LEU A 352 17.59 -20.26 -2.41
N LEU A 353 18.75 -19.66 -2.68
CA LEU A 353 18.85 -18.26 -3.10
C LEU A 353 18.23 -18.04 -4.49
N ASP A 354 18.41 -18.97 -5.43
CA ASP A 354 17.76 -18.87 -6.74
C ASP A 354 16.24 -19.00 -6.67
N GLU A 355 15.74 -19.95 -5.87
CA GLU A 355 14.30 -20.08 -5.57
C GLU A 355 13.77 -18.84 -4.86
N PHE A 356 14.51 -18.30 -3.89
CA PHE A 356 14.15 -17.06 -3.19
C PHE A 356 14.02 -15.89 -4.18
N ARG A 357 15.02 -15.66 -5.03
CA ARG A 357 14.97 -14.56 -6.01
C ARG A 357 13.85 -14.76 -7.00
N THR A 358 13.56 -16.00 -7.39
CA THR A 358 12.43 -16.31 -8.28
C THR A 358 11.09 -16.00 -7.62
N VAL A 359 10.86 -16.44 -6.38
CA VAL A 359 9.58 -16.27 -5.68
C VAL A 359 9.44 -14.87 -5.07
N VAL A 360 10.34 -14.53 -4.15
CA VAL A 360 10.30 -13.28 -3.37
C VAL A 360 10.69 -12.09 -4.24
N GLY A 361 11.72 -12.24 -5.09
CA GLY A 361 12.09 -11.21 -6.06
C GLY A 361 10.94 -10.87 -7.03
N SER A 362 10.13 -11.86 -7.42
CA SER A 362 8.91 -11.58 -8.17
C SER A 362 7.89 -10.82 -7.32
N ILE A 363 7.58 -11.29 -6.11
CA ILE A 363 6.58 -10.67 -5.22
C ILE A 363 6.85 -9.19 -4.99
N VAL A 364 8.11 -8.81 -4.73
CA VAL A 364 8.46 -7.40 -4.45
C VAL A 364 8.42 -6.49 -5.68
N LEU A 365 8.34 -7.08 -6.88
CA LEU A 365 8.30 -6.38 -8.17
C LEU A 365 6.95 -6.48 -8.88
N LEU A 366 5.99 -7.23 -8.34
CA LEU A 366 4.65 -7.33 -8.93
C LEU A 366 3.96 -5.95 -8.94
N ALA A 367 3.32 -5.61 -10.07
CA ALA A 367 2.44 -4.46 -10.17
C ALA A 367 1.10 -4.61 -9.42
N GLU A 368 0.67 -5.85 -9.15
CA GLU A 368 -0.50 -6.21 -8.33
C GLU A 368 -0.18 -7.45 -7.48
N PRO A 369 -0.48 -7.49 -6.17
CA PRO A 369 -0.32 -8.68 -5.34
C PRO A 369 -1.06 -9.89 -5.92
N LEU A 370 -0.35 -11.01 -6.04
CA LEU A 370 -0.90 -12.28 -6.51
C LEU A 370 -1.07 -13.28 -5.36
N SER A 371 -2.05 -14.16 -5.50
CA SER A 371 -2.20 -15.33 -4.62
C SER A 371 -1.07 -16.33 -4.84
N ILE A 372 -0.84 -17.23 -3.88
CA ILE A 372 0.16 -18.29 -4.01
C ILE A 372 -0.09 -19.11 -5.27
N ARG A 373 -1.36 -19.45 -5.54
CA ARG A 373 -1.78 -20.17 -6.76
C ARG A 373 -1.46 -19.39 -8.03
N SER A 374 -1.85 -18.12 -8.08
CA SER A 374 -1.63 -17.27 -9.26
C SER A 374 -0.14 -17.06 -9.51
N LEU A 375 0.63 -16.82 -8.44
CA LEU A 375 2.08 -16.64 -8.51
C LEU A 375 2.80 -17.91 -9.00
N ALA A 376 2.43 -19.08 -8.47
CA ALA A 376 3.00 -20.36 -8.88
C ALA A 376 2.78 -20.62 -10.38
N ARG A 377 1.55 -20.39 -10.86
CA ARG A 377 1.21 -20.54 -12.28
C ARG A 377 1.90 -19.52 -13.17
N LEU A 378 1.95 -18.25 -12.74
CA LEU A 378 2.65 -17.20 -13.48
C LEU A 378 4.13 -17.53 -13.65
N LEU A 379 4.80 -17.95 -12.57
CA LEU A 379 6.22 -18.25 -12.56
C LEU A 379 6.58 -19.67 -13.05
N HIS A 380 5.59 -20.47 -13.45
CA HIS A 380 5.77 -21.86 -13.91
C HIS A 380 6.47 -22.76 -12.87
N ILE A 381 6.14 -22.60 -11.58
CA ILE A 381 6.67 -23.39 -10.47
C ILE A 381 5.55 -24.02 -9.65
N HIS A 382 5.86 -25.07 -8.87
CA HIS A 382 4.87 -25.73 -8.03
C HIS A 382 4.43 -24.86 -6.85
N GLU A 383 3.13 -24.86 -6.52
CA GLU A 383 2.56 -24.14 -5.36
C GLU A 383 3.32 -24.47 -4.06
N ASN A 384 3.73 -25.73 -3.87
CA ASN A 384 4.50 -26.15 -2.69
C ASN A 384 5.85 -25.44 -2.56
N VAL A 385 6.53 -25.13 -3.67
CA VAL A 385 7.80 -24.39 -3.65
C VAL A 385 7.54 -22.97 -3.13
N VAL A 386 6.50 -22.31 -3.66
CA VAL A 386 6.08 -20.98 -3.21
C VAL A 386 5.74 -20.99 -1.72
N VAL A 387 4.87 -21.90 -1.27
CA VAL A 387 4.49 -22.03 0.15
C VAL A 387 5.72 -22.23 1.04
N CYS A 388 6.63 -23.14 0.67
CA CYS A 388 7.82 -23.44 1.44
C CYS A 388 8.80 -22.25 1.53
N ARG A 389 8.89 -21.41 0.49
CA ARG A 389 9.73 -20.21 0.51
C ARG A 389 9.11 -19.06 1.30
N LEU A 390 7.79 -18.95 1.29
CA LEU A 390 7.08 -17.86 1.95
C LEU A 390 6.82 -18.10 3.44
N ARG A 391 6.61 -19.36 3.86
CA ARG A 391 6.33 -19.73 5.26
C ARG A 391 7.28 -19.08 6.28
N PRO A 392 8.62 -19.12 6.12
CA PRO A 392 9.54 -18.52 7.10
C PRO A 392 9.64 -16.98 7.03
N LEU A 393 8.96 -16.34 6.07
CA LEU A 393 9.00 -14.90 5.83
C LEU A 393 7.76 -14.17 6.38
N HIS A 394 7.00 -14.79 7.29
CA HIS A 394 5.77 -14.24 7.88
C HIS A 394 5.98 -12.92 8.65
N SER A 395 7.21 -12.57 9.00
CA SER A 395 7.54 -11.32 9.69
C SER A 395 7.66 -10.12 8.74
N VAL A 396 7.92 -10.38 7.45
CA VAL A 396 8.13 -9.37 6.40
C VAL A 396 7.06 -9.40 5.31
N LEU A 397 6.44 -10.56 5.11
CA LEU A 397 5.32 -10.79 4.19
C LEU A 397 4.07 -11.21 4.96
N ASN A 398 2.93 -10.61 4.63
CA ASN A 398 1.62 -11.14 4.97
C ASN A 398 1.33 -12.31 4.02
N VAL A 399 1.46 -13.52 4.53
CA VAL A 399 1.20 -14.78 3.83
C VAL A 399 -0.12 -15.35 4.35
N PRO A 400 -1.22 -15.23 3.58
CA PRO A 400 -2.51 -15.77 4.01
C PRO A 400 -2.51 -17.30 4.11
N ALA A 401 -3.37 -17.85 4.96
CA ALA A 401 -3.59 -19.30 5.03
C ALA A 401 -4.22 -19.87 3.75
N SER A 402 -5.09 -19.09 3.09
CA SER A 402 -5.69 -19.46 1.81
C SER A 402 -4.72 -19.21 0.66
N VAL A 403 -4.50 -20.23 -0.17
CA VAL A 403 -3.69 -20.14 -1.40
C VAL A 403 -4.30 -19.26 -2.48
N GLU A 404 -5.58 -18.88 -2.32
CA GLU A 404 -6.32 -17.97 -3.21
C GLU A 404 -6.25 -16.52 -2.78
N SER A 405 -5.84 -16.25 -1.54
CA SER A 405 -5.67 -14.89 -1.05
C SER A 405 -4.29 -14.34 -1.44
N PRO A 406 -4.18 -13.05 -1.82
CA PRO A 406 -2.93 -12.47 -2.30
C PRO A 406 -1.88 -12.30 -1.19
N VAL A 407 -0.63 -12.65 -1.52
CA VAL A 407 0.55 -12.42 -0.68
C VAL A 407 0.95 -10.96 -0.77
N ARG A 408 1.19 -10.30 0.37
CA ARG A 408 1.53 -8.87 0.41
C ARG A 408 2.79 -8.63 1.23
N MET A 409 3.53 -7.59 0.89
CA MET A 409 4.55 -7.04 1.79
C MET A 409 3.88 -6.26 2.92
N PHE A 410 4.42 -6.32 4.13
CA PHE A 410 3.98 -5.40 5.19
C PHE A 410 4.39 -3.96 4.90
N HIS A 411 5.52 -3.75 4.22
CA HIS A 411 6.05 -2.43 3.96
C HIS A 411 7.03 -2.42 2.78
N LEU A 412 7.03 -1.33 1.99
CA LEU A 412 7.89 -1.16 0.82
C LEU A 412 9.39 -1.15 1.11
N SER A 413 9.82 -0.87 2.34
CA SER A 413 11.26 -0.94 2.69
C SER A 413 11.86 -2.34 2.53
N PHE A 414 11.05 -3.40 2.55
CA PHE A 414 11.55 -4.75 2.25
C PHE A 414 11.91 -4.89 0.78
N ARG A 415 11.07 -4.34 -0.12
CA ARG A 415 11.40 -4.20 -1.54
C ARG A 415 12.67 -3.36 -1.70
N ASP A 416 12.69 -2.16 -1.12
CA ASP A 416 13.83 -1.23 -1.23
C ASP A 416 15.14 -1.89 -0.77
N PHE A 417 15.09 -2.68 0.31
CA PHE A 417 16.23 -3.46 0.80
C PHE A 417 16.72 -4.54 -0.17
N LEU A 418 15.80 -5.28 -0.80
CA LEU A 418 16.16 -6.40 -1.68
C LEU A 418 16.70 -5.96 -3.03
N ILE A 419 16.28 -4.79 -3.54
CA ILE A 419 16.67 -4.32 -4.88
C ILE A 419 17.77 -3.26 -4.87
N ASP A 420 18.20 -2.78 -3.69
CA ASP A 420 19.21 -1.71 -3.57
C ASP A 420 20.52 -2.11 -4.29
N PRO A 421 20.91 -1.43 -5.37
CA PRO A 421 22.13 -1.77 -6.12
C PRO A 421 23.40 -1.69 -5.27
N ALA A 422 23.43 -0.86 -4.23
CA ALA A 422 24.57 -0.75 -3.32
C ALA A 422 24.81 -2.04 -2.51
N LYS A 423 23.80 -2.94 -2.45
CA LYS A 423 23.84 -4.20 -1.71
C LYS A 423 24.11 -5.41 -2.59
N CYS A 424 24.31 -5.23 -3.91
CA CYS A 424 24.53 -6.34 -4.86
C CYS A 424 25.67 -7.28 -4.43
N GLU A 425 26.76 -6.73 -3.88
CA GLU A 425 27.93 -7.52 -3.48
C GLU A 425 27.84 -8.06 -2.06
N THR A 426 27.10 -7.38 -1.17
CA THR A 426 27.09 -7.68 0.28
C THR A 426 25.87 -8.50 0.69
N ASN A 427 24.75 -8.40 -0.03
CA ASN A 427 23.50 -9.08 0.29
C ASN A 427 23.28 -10.32 -0.59
N PRO A 428 23.39 -11.55 -0.04
CA PRO A 428 23.18 -12.76 -0.83
C PRO A 428 21.73 -12.87 -1.34
N PHE A 429 20.77 -12.20 -0.70
CA PHE A 429 19.37 -12.16 -1.11
C PHE A 429 19.04 -11.04 -2.10
N TRP A 430 20.05 -10.27 -2.54
CA TRP A 430 19.85 -9.18 -3.49
C TRP A 430 19.16 -9.68 -4.78
N VAL A 431 18.25 -8.85 -5.27
CA VAL A 431 17.41 -9.08 -6.44
C VAL A 431 17.75 -8.01 -7.48
N ASP A 432 18.27 -8.44 -8.62
CA ASP A 432 18.41 -7.57 -9.78
C ASP A 432 17.02 -7.19 -10.29
N GLU A 433 16.63 -5.93 -10.08
CA GLU A 433 15.32 -5.41 -10.46
C GLU A 433 15.06 -5.56 -11.97
N LYS A 434 16.05 -5.24 -12.81
CA LYS A 434 15.89 -5.26 -14.27
C LYS A 434 15.76 -6.69 -14.77
N ALA A 435 16.69 -7.57 -14.37
CA ALA A 435 16.67 -8.96 -14.79
C ALA A 435 15.44 -9.70 -14.25
N SER A 436 14.96 -9.36 -13.05
CA SER A 436 13.76 -9.97 -12.47
C SER A 436 12.50 -9.50 -13.19
N HIS A 437 12.39 -8.21 -13.54
CA HIS A 437 11.31 -7.73 -14.40
C HIS A 437 11.31 -8.40 -15.78
N GLU A 438 12.48 -8.62 -16.39
CA GLU A 438 12.58 -9.37 -17.66
C GLU A 438 12.06 -10.81 -17.52
N LYS A 439 12.43 -11.50 -16.44
CA LYS A 439 11.94 -12.85 -16.13
C LYS A 439 10.42 -12.89 -15.92
N ILE A 440 9.85 -11.91 -15.21
CA ILE A 440 8.41 -11.83 -15.02
C ILE A 440 7.71 -11.59 -16.36
N ALA A 441 8.22 -10.66 -17.20
CA ALA A 441 7.68 -10.40 -18.52
C ALA A 441 7.71 -11.65 -19.41
N ALA A 442 8.82 -12.38 -19.44
CA ALA A 442 8.95 -13.64 -20.18
C ALA A 442 7.96 -14.71 -19.66
N SER A 443 7.77 -14.78 -18.35
CA SER A 443 6.83 -15.71 -17.71
C SER A 443 5.37 -15.39 -18.04
N CYS A 444 5.01 -14.09 -18.08
CA CYS A 444 3.71 -13.61 -18.56
C CYS A 444 3.49 -14.04 -20.02
N ILE A 445 4.47 -13.80 -20.89
CA ILE A 445 4.37 -14.10 -22.32
C ILE A 445 4.21 -15.60 -22.56
N LYS A 446 4.98 -16.42 -21.86
CA LYS A 446 4.86 -17.89 -21.92
C LYS A 446 3.47 -18.37 -21.47
N LEU A 447 2.93 -17.78 -20.39
CA LEU A 447 1.58 -18.09 -19.92
C LEU A 447 0.53 -17.70 -20.98
N LEU A 448 0.63 -16.49 -21.53
CA LEU A 448 -0.29 -15.97 -22.54
C LEU A 448 -0.24 -16.73 -23.87
N ASP A 449 0.94 -17.14 -24.34
CA ASP A 449 1.08 -17.92 -25.60
C ASP A 449 0.34 -19.27 -25.51
N SER A 450 0.26 -19.87 -24.31
CA SER A 450 -0.50 -21.11 -24.09
C SER A 450 -2.02 -20.91 -23.90
N HIS A 451 -2.46 -19.68 -23.61
CA HIS A 451 -3.82 -19.40 -23.15
C HIS A 451 -4.64 -18.56 -24.13
N LEU A 452 -4.01 -17.59 -24.79
CA LEU A 452 -4.65 -16.71 -25.76
C LEU A 452 -4.95 -17.47 -27.05
N LYS A 453 -6.18 -17.32 -27.54
CA LYS A 453 -6.67 -17.88 -28.80
C LYS A 453 -7.76 -16.97 -29.35
N GLU A 454 -8.19 -17.18 -30.57
CA GLU A 454 -9.38 -16.51 -31.10
C GLU A 454 -10.63 -16.96 -30.30
N ASP A 455 -11.50 -16.00 -29.99
CA ASP A 455 -12.74 -16.22 -29.24
C ASP A 455 -12.47 -16.91 -27.89
N ILE A 456 -11.68 -16.25 -27.03
CA ILE A 456 -11.15 -16.83 -25.78
C ILE A 456 -12.28 -17.33 -24.88
N CYS A 457 -13.38 -16.57 -24.81
CA CYS A 457 -14.58 -16.89 -24.04
C CYS A 457 -15.60 -17.76 -24.81
N ASN A 458 -15.30 -18.18 -26.05
CA ASN A 458 -16.19 -18.97 -26.92
C ASN A 458 -17.60 -18.35 -27.02
N LEU A 459 -17.66 -17.04 -27.26
CA LEU A 459 -18.89 -16.27 -27.42
C LEU A 459 -19.58 -16.59 -28.75
N ARG A 460 -18.84 -17.05 -29.76
CA ARG A 460 -19.32 -17.44 -31.12
C ARG A 460 -20.01 -16.33 -31.91
N MET A 461 -20.03 -15.11 -31.37
CA MET A 461 -20.64 -13.93 -31.98
C MET A 461 -19.63 -12.78 -31.97
N PRO A 462 -18.84 -12.62 -33.06
CA PRO A 462 -17.96 -11.48 -33.22
C PRO A 462 -18.73 -10.16 -33.05
N GLY A 463 -18.19 -9.24 -32.26
CA GLY A 463 -18.85 -7.94 -31.98
C GLY A 463 -19.82 -7.94 -30.79
N THR A 464 -19.92 -9.04 -30.03
CA THR A 464 -20.65 -9.05 -28.74
C THR A 464 -20.11 -7.93 -27.85
N PRO A 465 -20.95 -6.97 -27.42
CA PRO A 465 -20.49 -5.88 -26.56
C PRO A 465 -20.07 -6.46 -25.20
N HIS A 466 -18.99 -5.95 -24.62
CA HIS A 466 -18.52 -6.34 -23.27
C HIS A 466 -19.67 -6.34 -22.23
N LYS A 467 -20.57 -5.35 -22.29
CA LYS A 467 -21.74 -5.25 -21.40
C LYS A 467 -22.70 -6.44 -21.49
N GLY A 468 -22.66 -7.21 -22.57
CA GLY A 468 -23.48 -8.39 -22.79
C GLY A 468 -22.83 -9.71 -22.34
N VAL A 469 -21.56 -9.69 -21.92
CA VAL A 469 -20.85 -10.89 -21.46
C VAL A 469 -20.97 -11.00 -19.95
N GLU A 470 -21.42 -12.16 -19.46
CA GLU A 470 -21.51 -12.40 -18.03
C GLU A 470 -20.12 -12.39 -17.36
N PRO A 471 -19.93 -11.69 -16.22
CA PRO A 471 -18.66 -11.67 -15.50
C PRO A 471 -18.14 -13.07 -15.12
N ALA A 472 -19.03 -14.03 -14.88
CA ALA A 472 -18.66 -15.42 -14.59
C ALA A 472 -17.99 -16.12 -15.80
N VAL A 473 -18.45 -15.82 -17.02
CA VAL A 473 -17.84 -16.34 -18.25
C VAL A 473 -16.45 -15.75 -18.44
N ILE A 474 -16.27 -14.45 -18.18
CA ILE A 474 -14.95 -13.81 -18.24
C ILE A 474 -14.02 -14.42 -17.19
N ASN A 475 -14.45 -14.50 -15.93
CA ASN A 475 -13.61 -15.00 -14.83
C ASN A 475 -13.22 -16.49 -14.98
N SER A 476 -14.06 -17.31 -15.61
CA SER A 476 -13.73 -18.72 -15.89
C SER A 476 -12.67 -18.88 -16.97
N HIS A 477 -12.58 -17.94 -17.91
CA HIS A 477 -11.59 -17.98 -19.00
C HIS A 477 -10.37 -17.09 -18.73
N PHE A 478 -10.46 -16.14 -17.82
CA PHE A 478 -9.35 -15.28 -17.40
C PHE A 478 -9.11 -15.45 -15.90
N PRO A 479 -8.41 -16.52 -15.48
CA PRO A 479 -7.97 -16.64 -14.09
C PRO A 479 -7.01 -15.50 -13.74
N ALA A 480 -6.80 -15.25 -12.44
CA ALA A 480 -6.12 -14.05 -11.95
C ALA A 480 -4.70 -13.88 -12.54
N GLU A 481 -3.94 -14.96 -12.71
CA GLU A 481 -2.62 -14.96 -13.33
C GLU A 481 -2.64 -14.54 -14.81
N VAL A 482 -3.70 -14.88 -15.55
CA VAL A 482 -3.88 -14.49 -16.96
C VAL A 482 -4.32 -13.04 -17.04
N GLN A 483 -5.24 -12.59 -16.16
CA GLN A 483 -5.61 -11.16 -16.07
C GLN A 483 -4.37 -10.30 -15.78
N TYR A 484 -3.55 -10.75 -14.83
CA TYR A 484 -2.29 -10.10 -14.49
C TYR A 484 -1.36 -10.05 -15.70
N ALA A 485 -1.09 -11.20 -16.31
CA ALA A 485 -0.20 -11.28 -17.45
C ALA A 485 -0.68 -10.38 -18.59
N CYS A 486 -1.98 -10.38 -18.92
CA CYS A 486 -2.56 -9.50 -19.95
C CYS A 486 -2.31 -8.01 -19.68
N ARG A 487 -2.35 -7.59 -18.41
CA ARG A 487 -2.26 -6.17 -18.01
C ARG A 487 -0.84 -5.68 -17.76
N TYR A 488 0.06 -6.53 -17.26
CA TYR A 488 1.33 -6.06 -16.69
C TYR A 488 2.59 -6.58 -17.39
N TRP A 489 2.48 -7.45 -18.40
CA TRP A 489 3.66 -7.90 -19.14
C TRP A 489 4.43 -6.74 -19.80
N VAL A 490 3.73 -5.75 -20.35
CA VAL A 490 4.33 -4.55 -20.95
C VAL A 490 5.02 -3.68 -19.90
N TYR A 491 4.38 -3.52 -18.74
CA TYR A 491 4.97 -2.79 -17.61
C TYR A 491 6.30 -3.42 -17.20
N HIS A 492 6.34 -4.74 -16.99
CA HIS A 492 7.57 -5.45 -16.65
C HIS A 492 8.63 -5.35 -17.75
N LEU A 493 8.23 -5.42 -19.02
CA LEU A 493 9.16 -5.22 -20.12
C LEU A 493 9.78 -3.82 -20.09
N GLN A 494 8.97 -2.77 -19.85
CA GLN A 494 9.49 -1.41 -19.70
C GLN A 494 10.47 -1.28 -18.54
N GLN A 495 10.14 -1.85 -17.37
CA GLN A 495 11.00 -1.79 -16.19
C GLN A 495 12.31 -2.60 -16.35
N SER A 496 12.31 -3.60 -17.23
CA SER A 496 13.53 -4.34 -17.57
C SER A 496 14.51 -3.55 -18.46
N TYR A 497 14.04 -2.46 -19.09
CA TYR A 497 14.76 -1.73 -20.14
C TYR A 497 15.13 -2.58 -21.38
N ALA A 498 14.58 -3.78 -21.51
CA ALA A 498 14.81 -4.64 -22.67
C ALA A 498 14.21 -4.02 -23.94
N ARG A 499 14.93 -4.15 -25.05
CA ARG A 499 14.50 -3.72 -26.38
C ARG A 499 13.89 -4.89 -27.15
N ILE A 500 12.81 -4.63 -27.87
CA ILE A 500 12.16 -5.65 -28.70
C ILE A 500 12.85 -5.67 -30.06
N THR A 501 13.76 -6.63 -30.24
CA THR A 501 14.39 -6.95 -31.52
C THR A 501 13.63 -8.08 -32.23
N GLU A 502 13.91 -8.35 -33.50
CA GLU A 502 13.24 -9.42 -34.25
C GLU A 502 13.46 -10.84 -33.66
N ILE A 503 14.59 -11.04 -32.97
CA ILE A 503 14.92 -12.30 -32.29
C ILE A 503 14.32 -12.41 -30.90
N HIS A 504 13.71 -11.33 -30.38
CA HIS A 504 13.13 -11.32 -29.05
C HIS A 504 11.84 -12.16 -29.02
N PRO A 505 11.63 -13.06 -28.04
CA PRO A 505 10.43 -13.92 -27.98
C PRO A 505 9.11 -13.16 -28.07
N ILE A 506 9.06 -11.95 -27.47
CA ILE A 506 7.91 -11.04 -27.53
C ILE A 506 7.54 -10.64 -28.96
N PHE A 507 8.49 -10.49 -29.87
CA PHE A 507 8.19 -10.15 -31.26
C PHE A 507 7.38 -11.27 -31.93
N SER A 508 7.77 -12.53 -31.69
CA SER A 508 7.03 -13.70 -32.17
C SER A 508 5.63 -13.80 -31.53
N PHE A 509 5.52 -13.49 -30.23
CA PHE A 509 4.26 -13.43 -29.51
C PHE A 509 3.32 -12.37 -30.11
N LEU A 510 3.81 -11.15 -30.37
CA LEU A 510 3.01 -10.08 -30.97
C LEU A 510 2.53 -10.46 -32.38
N LYS A 511 3.39 -11.05 -33.22
CA LYS A 511 2.97 -11.53 -34.55
C LYS A 511 1.82 -12.55 -34.50
N ARG A 512 1.79 -13.40 -33.48
CA ARG A 512 0.80 -14.49 -33.34
C ARG A 512 -0.44 -14.09 -32.54
N HIS A 513 -0.28 -13.33 -31.47
CA HIS A 513 -1.30 -13.10 -30.44
C HIS A 513 -1.67 -11.62 -30.22
N LEU A 514 -1.19 -10.66 -31.02
CA LEU A 514 -1.57 -9.24 -30.85
C LEU A 514 -3.09 -9.05 -30.84
N LEU A 515 -3.81 -9.62 -31.81
CA LEU A 515 -5.27 -9.50 -31.86
C LEU A 515 -5.96 -10.24 -30.72
N HIS A 516 -5.50 -11.45 -30.37
CA HIS A 516 -6.02 -12.22 -29.23
C HIS A 516 -5.83 -11.47 -27.91
N TRP A 517 -4.70 -10.78 -27.74
CA TRP A 517 -4.41 -9.97 -26.56
C TRP A 517 -5.28 -8.72 -26.49
N LEU A 518 -5.52 -8.04 -27.63
CA LEU A 518 -6.46 -6.91 -27.69
C LEU A 518 -7.91 -7.34 -27.40
N GLU A 519 -8.31 -8.51 -27.90
CA GLU A 519 -9.59 -9.14 -27.55
C GLU A 519 -9.68 -9.39 -26.04
N ALA A 520 -8.64 -9.98 -25.43
CA ALA A 520 -8.57 -10.20 -23.98
C ALA A 520 -8.70 -8.88 -23.19
N LEU A 521 -7.97 -7.83 -23.56
CA LEU A 521 -8.10 -6.52 -22.92
C LEU A 521 -9.49 -5.92 -23.09
N SER A 522 -10.14 -6.14 -24.23
CA SER A 522 -11.53 -5.73 -24.45
C SER A 522 -12.51 -6.47 -23.53
N LEU A 523 -12.36 -7.80 -23.42
CA LEU A 523 -13.17 -8.64 -22.53
C LEU A 523 -12.94 -8.31 -21.04
N LEU A 524 -11.75 -7.83 -20.68
CA LEU A 524 -11.44 -7.36 -19.31
C LEU A 524 -11.88 -5.90 -19.07
N GLY A 525 -12.42 -5.21 -20.07
CA GLY A 525 -12.80 -3.80 -19.97
C GLY A 525 -11.61 -2.85 -19.85
N LYS A 526 -10.43 -3.26 -20.32
CA LYS A 526 -9.13 -2.56 -20.19
C LYS A 526 -8.57 -2.06 -21.52
N VAL A 527 -9.40 -1.82 -22.53
CA VAL A 527 -8.97 -1.33 -23.86
C VAL A 527 -8.18 -0.03 -23.79
N SER A 528 -8.59 0.91 -22.93
CA SER A 528 -7.90 2.18 -22.74
C SER A 528 -6.48 1.99 -22.20
N GLU A 529 -6.28 1.07 -21.25
CA GLU A 529 -4.96 0.65 -20.75
C GLU A 529 -4.16 0.03 -21.92
N GLY A 530 -4.79 -0.81 -22.75
CA GLY A 530 -4.18 -1.42 -23.94
C GLY A 530 -3.64 -0.42 -24.96
N ILE A 531 -4.34 0.68 -25.21
CA ILE A 531 -3.88 1.73 -26.14
C ILE A 531 -2.60 2.39 -25.60
N ALA A 532 -2.53 2.66 -24.30
CA ALA A 532 -1.31 3.18 -23.67
C ALA A 532 -0.17 2.16 -23.76
N MET A 533 -0.45 0.87 -23.52
CA MET A 533 0.53 -0.21 -23.67
C MET A 533 1.08 -0.34 -25.10
N LEU A 534 0.24 -0.17 -26.13
CA LEU A 534 0.71 -0.19 -27.53
C LEU A 534 1.69 0.94 -27.82
N ARG A 535 1.44 2.16 -27.30
CA ARG A 535 2.39 3.28 -27.44
C ARG A 535 3.70 3.00 -26.72
N SER A 536 3.62 2.43 -25.52
CA SER A 536 4.79 1.98 -24.76
C SER A 536 5.60 0.94 -25.54
N LEU A 537 4.95 -0.05 -26.15
CA LEU A 537 5.61 -1.07 -26.97
C LEU A 537 6.27 -0.47 -28.22
N GLN A 538 5.60 0.46 -28.90
CA GLN A 538 6.19 1.18 -30.05
C GLN A 538 7.49 1.89 -29.67
N ALA A 539 7.59 2.46 -28.47
CA ALA A 539 8.82 3.10 -27.99
C ALA A 539 9.95 2.13 -27.62
N LEU A 540 9.64 0.84 -27.42
CA LEU A 540 10.60 -0.22 -27.07
C LEU A 540 11.10 -1.03 -28.28
N ILE A 541 10.41 -0.97 -29.43
CA ILE A 541 10.88 -1.56 -30.68
C ILE A 541 12.15 -0.81 -31.12
N SER A 542 13.22 -1.56 -31.36
CA SER A 542 14.50 -1.04 -31.86
C SER A 542 14.47 -0.81 -33.36
#